data_AF-A0A8S1DBN2-F1
#
_entry.id   AF-A0A8S1DBN2-F1
#
_cell.length_a   1.000
_cell.length_b   1.000
_cell.length_c   1.000
_cell.angle_alpha   90.00
_cell.angle_beta   90.00
_cell.angle_gamma   90.00
#
_symmetry.space_group_name_H-M   'P 1'
#
loop_
_entity.id
_entity.type
_entity.pdbx_description
1 polymer ?
#
loop_
_entity_poly.entity_id
_entity_poly.type
_entity_poly.pdbx_seq_one_letter_code
_entity_poly.pdbx_strand_id
1 'polypeptide(L)'
;MNAVHYGGHGHGGHGKQAAAAAAAAAAGTEQQNAQLLYEFLKGLRNDTIDFKKPHLRLSLEHVYPACVALYLLLSVVGAVSNAAVLLALARRRRRRQAADPLHGLLANLAASDLVKCVFVLPVSLAVLLIHNWVFGATFCYLLPMLQDMPLHVTTLTLVMIAVDRHRKILHPMRKRFSGGVCSFFVWLAALLVVMPYPIYTTYLDLGGSDGSCTDSQADSTGNRNPVNGGENLRKLPADERDKTLKEKIL
;
A
#
# COMPACT_ATOMS: atom_id res chain seq x y z
N MET A 1 -38.76 22.54 40.26
CA MET A 1 -39.51 21.25 40.24
C MET A 1 -40.31 21.24 38.96
N ASN A 2 -40.36 20.26 38.06
CA ASN A 2 -39.71 18.96 37.79
C ASN A 2 -40.05 18.72 36.29
N ALA A 3 -39.16 18.36 35.36
CA ALA A 3 -38.46 17.07 35.15
C ALA A 3 -39.32 15.97 34.46
N VAL A 4 -38.90 15.62 33.22
CA VAL A 4 -38.77 14.27 32.59
C VAL A 4 -40.00 13.50 32.07
N HIS A 5 -40.04 13.16 30.76
CA HIS A 5 -39.84 11.79 30.20
C HIS A 5 -40.05 11.73 28.66
N TYR A 6 -39.00 11.38 27.91
CA TYR A 6 -39.09 10.71 26.59
C TYR A 6 -37.90 9.75 26.49
N GLY A 7 -38.17 8.44 26.60
CA GLY A 7 -37.30 7.38 26.09
C GLY A 7 -37.93 6.84 24.79
N GLY A 8 -37.25 6.25 23.82
CA GLY A 8 -35.86 5.81 23.68
C GLY A 8 -35.82 4.76 22.54
N HIS A 9 -34.63 4.56 21.94
CA HIS A 9 -34.23 3.55 20.92
C HIS A 9 -34.80 3.71 19.49
N GLY A 10 -34.04 3.73 18.38
CA GLY A 10 -32.62 3.46 18.11
C GLY A 10 -32.48 2.31 17.10
N HIS A 11 -32.15 2.60 15.82
CA HIS A 11 -31.30 1.74 14.96
C HIS A 11 -30.92 2.45 13.64
N GLY A 12 -29.73 3.06 13.62
CA GLY A 12 -29.03 3.46 12.39
C GLY A 12 -27.95 2.44 12.08
N GLY A 13 -28.25 1.48 11.17
CA GLY A 13 -27.34 0.37 10.85
C GLY A 13 -27.13 0.05 9.37
N HIS A 14 -27.96 0.58 8.45
CA HIS A 14 -27.99 0.09 7.07
C HIS A 14 -26.90 0.67 6.14
N GLY A 15 -26.23 1.78 6.50
CA GLY A 15 -25.26 2.44 5.62
C GLY A 15 -23.86 1.79 5.55
N LYS A 16 -23.42 1.11 6.62
CA LYS A 16 -22.07 0.50 6.68
C LYS A 16 -22.00 -0.87 6.01
N GLN A 17 -23.12 -1.60 5.97
CA GLN A 17 -23.22 -2.92 5.35
C GLN A 17 -23.30 -2.82 3.82
N ALA A 18 -23.89 -1.76 3.28
CA ALA A 18 -23.97 -1.54 1.84
C ALA A 18 -22.60 -1.21 1.21
N ALA A 19 -21.74 -0.44 1.89
CA ALA A 19 -20.39 -0.14 1.42
C ALA A 19 -19.47 -1.38 1.49
N ALA A 20 -19.57 -2.18 2.56
CA ALA A 20 -18.84 -3.44 2.68
C ALA A 20 -19.30 -4.49 1.67
N ALA A 21 -20.61 -4.56 1.38
CA ALA A 21 -21.18 -5.46 0.37
C ALA A 21 -20.83 -5.03 -1.06
N ALA A 22 -20.79 -3.72 -1.35
CA ALA A 22 -20.32 -3.20 -2.63
C ALA A 22 -18.81 -3.46 -2.85
N ALA A 23 -17.99 -3.33 -1.80
CA ALA A 23 -16.58 -3.71 -1.84
C ALA A 23 -16.38 -5.22 -2.03
N ALA A 24 -17.21 -6.06 -1.40
CA ALA A 24 -17.17 -7.52 -1.57
C ALA A 24 -17.64 -7.97 -2.97
N ALA A 25 -18.63 -7.29 -3.56
CA ALA A 25 -19.09 -7.56 -4.93
C ALA A 25 -18.08 -7.10 -6.00
N ALA A 26 -17.41 -5.97 -5.77
CA ALA A 26 -16.29 -5.52 -6.60
C ALA A 26 -15.12 -6.52 -6.54
N ALA A 27 -14.78 -7.02 -5.34
CA ALA A 27 -13.76 -8.04 -5.14
C ALA A 27 -14.09 -9.38 -5.85
N GLY A 28 -15.38 -9.76 -5.90
CA GLY A 28 -15.82 -10.98 -6.62
C GLY A 28 -15.63 -10.90 -8.14
N THR A 29 -15.82 -9.73 -8.74
CA THR A 29 -15.61 -9.51 -10.18
C THR A 29 -14.11 -9.41 -10.52
N GLU A 30 -13.30 -8.85 -9.60
CA GLU A 30 -11.84 -8.79 -9.72
C GLU A 30 -11.18 -10.17 -9.64
N GLN A 31 -11.66 -11.08 -8.78
CA GLN A 31 -11.09 -12.43 -8.66
C GLN A 31 -11.20 -13.25 -9.96
N GLN A 32 -12.31 -13.11 -10.70
CA GLN A 32 -12.51 -13.82 -11.97
C GLN A 32 -11.61 -13.25 -13.08
N ASN A 33 -11.40 -11.94 -13.10
CA ASN A 33 -10.47 -11.26 -14.03
C ASN A 33 -9.00 -11.58 -13.71
N ALA A 34 -8.65 -11.69 -12.43
CA ALA A 34 -7.30 -12.05 -11.99
C ALA A 34 -6.92 -13.47 -12.44
N GLN A 35 -7.87 -14.41 -12.43
CA GLN A 35 -7.66 -15.77 -12.91
C GLN A 35 -7.43 -15.83 -14.43
N LEU A 36 -8.24 -15.13 -15.23
CA LEU A 36 -8.04 -15.05 -16.68
C LEU A 36 -6.69 -14.40 -17.02
N LEU A 37 -6.33 -13.34 -16.30
CA LEU A 37 -5.05 -12.67 -16.45
C LEU A 37 -3.88 -13.57 -16.05
N TYR A 38 -4.01 -14.34 -14.97
CA TYR A 38 -3.00 -15.33 -14.57
C TYR A 38 -2.75 -16.35 -15.69
N GLU A 39 -3.82 -16.94 -16.24
CA GLU A 39 -3.69 -17.92 -17.33
C GLU A 39 -3.08 -17.30 -18.59
N PHE A 40 -3.48 -16.07 -18.94
CA PHE A 40 -2.87 -15.34 -20.06
C PHE A 40 -1.36 -15.09 -19.82
N LEU A 41 -0.99 -14.58 -18.65
CA LEU A 41 0.41 -14.29 -18.29
C LEU A 41 1.25 -15.57 -18.21
N LYS A 42 0.68 -16.66 -17.70
CA LYS A 42 1.32 -17.98 -17.67
C LYS A 42 1.46 -18.59 -19.06
N GLY A 43 0.49 -18.35 -19.95
CA GLY A 43 0.56 -18.71 -21.37
C GLY A 43 1.62 -17.93 -22.14
N LEU A 44 1.89 -16.69 -21.75
CA LEU A 44 2.99 -15.87 -22.27
C LEU A 44 4.36 -16.21 -21.66
N ARG A 45 4.43 -17.10 -20.67
CA ARG A 45 5.68 -17.44 -19.97
C ARG A 45 6.66 -18.10 -20.95
N ASN A 46 7.79 -17.44 -21.15
CA ASN A 46 8.95 -17.99 -21.86
C ASN A 46 9.98 -18.48 -20.83
N ASP A 47 10.41 -19.75 -20.92
CA ASP A 47 11.33 -20.38 -19.96
C ASP A 47 12.74 -19.75 -19.93
N THR A 48 13.02 -18.82 -20.85
CA THR A 48 14.29 -18.06 -20.89
C THR A 48 14.31 -16.82 -20.01
N ILE A 49 13.15 -16.29 -19.57
CA ILE A 49 13.09 -15.07 -18.75
C ILE A 49 12.85 -15.42 -17.28
N ASP A 50 13.89 -15.22 -16.46
CA ASP A 50 13.84 -15.44 -15.02
C ASP A 50 13.19 -14.24 -14.29
N PHE A 51 11.94 -14.40 -13.85
CA PHE A 51 11.18 -13.39 -13.10
C PHE A 51 11.61 -13.23 -11.64
N LYS A 52 12.54 -14.06 -11.12
CA LYS A 52 13.09 -13.88 -9.77
C LYS A 52 14.13 -12.76 -9.71
N LYS A 53 14.69 -12.35 -10.84
CA LYS A 53 15.67 -11.26 -10.92
C LYS A 53 14.98 -9.93 -11.23
N PRO A 54 15.45 -8.81 -10.68
CA PRO A 54 14.88 -7.50 -11.00
C PRO A 54 15.20 -7.12 -12.46
N HIS A 55 14.16 -6.97 -13.27
CA HIS A 55 14.25 -6.46 -14.63
C HIS A 55 14.06 -4.95 -14.58
N LEU A 56 15.09 -4.19 -14.95
CA LEU A 56 14.99 -2.72 -15.01
C LEU A 56 14.10 -2.29 -16.18
N ARG A 57 13.31 -1.24 -15.96
CA ARG A 57 12.51 -0.63 -17.03
C ARG A 57 13.42 0.11 -18.04
N LEU A 58 13.72 -0.54 -19.16
CA LEU A 58 14.56 0.03 -20.23
C LEU A 58 14.02 1.34 -20.82
N SER A 59 12.71 1.56 -20.80
CA SER A 59 12.08 2.82 -21.22
C SER A 59 12.56 4.06 -20.45
N LEU A 60 13.22 3.87 -19.29
CA LEU A 60 13.77 4.93 -18.47
C LEU A 60 15.28 5.12 -18.64
N GLU A 61 15.98 4.44 -19.56
CA GLU A 61 17.45 4.47 -19.63
C GLU A 61 18.03 5.91 -19.68
N HIS A 62 17.43 6.81 -20.44
CA HIS A 62 17.84 8.22 -20.51
C HIS A 62 17.42 9.06 -19.29
N VAL A 63 16.31 8.70 -18.62
CA VAL A 63 15.74 9.46 -17.49
C VAL A 63 16.26 8.92 -16.14
N TYR A 64 16.77 7.70 -16.14
CA TYR A 64 17.29 6.96 -15.00
C TYR A 64 18.26 7.77 -14.12
N PRO A 65 19.37 8.32 -14.66
CA PRO A 65 20.33 9.05 -13.84
C PRO A 65 19.70 10.30 -13.23
N ALA A 66 18.79 10.97 -13.94
CA ALA A 66 18.09 12.15 -13.45
C ALA A 66 17.11 11.78 -12.32
N CYS A 67 16.35 10.69 -12.44
CA CYS A 67 15.48 10.18 -11.38
C CYS A 67 16.28 9.83 -10.12
N VAL A 68 17.36 9.07 -10.26
CA VAL A 68 18.21 8.69 -9.12
C VAL A 68 18.79 9.94 -8.44
N ALA A 69 19.34 10.89 -9.22
CA ALA A 69 19.88 12.13 -8.69
C ALA A 69 18.83 12.97 -7.95
N LEU A 70 17.62 13.09 -8.51
CA LEU A 70 16.53 13.84 -7.90
C LEU A 70 16.05 13.20 -6.60
N TYR A 71 15.85 11.88 -6.58
CA TYR A 71 15.42 11.16 -5.36
C TYR A 71 16.48 11.23 -4.26
N LEU A 72 17.77 11.13 -4.61
CA LEU A 72 18.86 11.34 -3.66
C LEU A 72 18.89 12.77 -3.12
N LEU A 73 18.74 13.77 -4.00
CA LEU A 73 18.70 15.17 -3.60
C LEU A 73 17.52 15.45 -2.65
N LEU A 74 16.32 14.98 -2.99
CA LEU A 74 15.12 15.11 -2.14
C LEU A 74 15.31 14.43 -0.79
N SER A 75 15.91 13.23 -0.78
CA SER A 75 16.18 12.50 0.46
C SER A 75 17.16 13.24 1.36
N VAL A 76 18.26 13.75 0.81
CA VAL A 76 19.29 14.48 1.59
C VAL A 76 18.76 15.82 2.09
N VAL A 77 18.21 16.65 1.19
CA VAL A 77 17.68 17.97 1.55
C VAL A 77 16.51 17.83 2.52
N GLY A 78 15.62 16.88 2.27
CA GLY A 78 14.50 16.54 3.15
C GLY A 78 14.97 16.06 4.53
N ALA A 79 15.97 15.17 4.59
CA ALA A 79 16.50 14.67 5.86
C ALA A 79 17.16 15.79 6.68
N VAL A 80 18.03 16.59 6.04
CA VAL A 80 18.74 17.69 6.71
C VAL A 80 17.76 18.73 7.24
N SER A 81 16.78 19.15 6.43
CA SER A 81 15.80 20.16 6.82
C SER A 81 14.90 19.67 7.98
N ASN A 82 14.37 18.46 7.90
CA ASN A 82 13.49 17.92 8.95
C ASN A 82 14.27 17.60 10.24
N ALA A 83 15.52 17.12 10.13
CA ALA A 83 16.39 16.94 11.29
C ALA A 83 16.69 18.29 11.97
N ALA A 84 16.96 19.35 11.21
CA ALA A 84 17.16 20.68 11.77
C ALA A 84 15.93 21.20 12.52
N VAL A 85 14.72 20.95 12.00
CA VAL A 85 13.45 21.28 12.68
C VAL A 85 13.34 20.54 14.01
N LEU A 86 13.57 19.22 14.04
CA LEU A 86 13.54 18.43 15.28
C LEU A 86 14.57 18.92 16.29
N LEU A 87 15.80 19.21 15.85
CA LEU A 87 16.84 19.75 16.72
C LEU A 87 16.46 21.11 17.29
N ALA A 88 15.88 22.00 16.49
CA ALA A 88 15.40 23.30 16.95
C ALA A 88 14.30 23.16 18.01
N LEU A 89 13.35 22.24 17.81
CA LEU A 89 12.28 21.96 18.78
C LEU A 89 12.82 21.31 20.06
N ALA A 90 13.76 20.37 19.93
CA ALA A 90 14.41 19.73 21.07
C ALA A 90 15.20 20.73 21.92
N ARG A 91 15.95 21.66 21.29
CA ARG A 91 16.67 22.74 21.98
C ARG A 91 15.72 23.66 22.75
N ARG A 92 14.58 24.03 22.16
CA ARG A 92 13.54 24.85 22.83
C ARG A 92 12.93 24.13 24.02
N ARG A 93 12.62 22.83 23.88
CA ARG A 93 12.13 21.99 24.97
C ARG A 93 13.14 21.87 26.11
N ARG A 94 14.43 21.70 25.79
CA ARG A 94 15.51 21.62 26.79
C ARG A 94 15.65 22.91 27.59
N ARG A 95 15.43 24.07 26.96
CA ARG A 95 15.44 25.39 27.61
C ARG A 95 14.19 25.68 28.46
N ARG A 96 13.30 24.70 28.68
CA ARG A 96 12.04 24.81 29.47
C ARG A 96 11.18 26.03 29.10
N GLN A 97 11.26 26.50 27.87
CA GLN A 97 10.35 27.52 27.37
C GLN A 97 8.93 26.92 27.37
N ALA A 98 7.91 27.74 27.67
CA ALA A 98 6.51 27.30 27.67
C ALA A 98 6.21 26.50 26.39
N ALA A 99 6.02 25.19 26.54
CA ALA A 99 5.92 24.29 25.41
C ALA A 99 4.51 24.43 24.81
N ASP A 100 4.40 25.24 23.76
CA ASP A 100 3.20 25.30 22.94
C ASP A 100 2.87 23.89 22.43
N PRO A 101 1.63 23.38 22.61
CA PRO A 101 1.21 22.09 22.05
C PRO A 101 1.44 21.95 20.54
N LEU A 102 1.49 23.07 19.79
CA LEU A 102 1.85 23.11 18.38
C LEU A 102 3.26 22.55 18.09
N HIS A 103 4.21 22.69 19.03
CA HIS A 103 5.55 22.12 18.88
C HIS A 103 5.53 20.59 18.77
N GLY A 104 4.54 19.93 19.39
CA GLY A 104 4.34 18.48 19.26
C GLY A 104 3.88 18.07 17.87
N LEU A 105 2.95 18.83 17.26
CA LEU A 105 2.49 18.59 15.90
C LEU A 105 3.61 18.82 14.87
N LEU A 106 4.41 19.87 15.07
CA LEU A 106 5.55 20.15 14.19
C LEU A 106 6.64 19.07 14.31
N ALA A 107 6.84 18.52 15.52
CA ALA A 107 7.74 17.38 15.70
C ALA A 107 7.22 16.12 15.01
N ASN A 108 5.90 15.85 15.07
CA ASN A 108 5.30 14.72 14.35
C ASN A 108 5.43 14.85 12.83
N LEU A 109 5.24 16.07 12.30
CA LEU A 109 5.44 16.38 10.89
C LEU A 109 6.87 16.06 10.46
N ALA A 110 7.86 16.62 11.16
CA ALA A 110 9.27 16.40 10.85
C ALA A 110 9.68 14.92 11.00
N ALA A 111 9.16 14.21 12.00
CA ALA A 111 9.40 12.77 12.14
C ALA A 111 8.81 11.96 10.97
N SER A 112 7.59 12.28 10.54
CA SER A 112 6.95 11.62 9.39
C SER A 112 7.71 11.91 8.08
N ASP A 113 8.25 13.11 7.91
CA ASP A 113 9.01 13.47 6.71
C ASP A 113 10.41 12.82 6.71
N LEU A 114 11.02 12.59 7.87
CA LEU A 114 12.23 11.76 7.97
C LEU A 114 11.96 10.31 7.56
N VAL A 115 10.82 9.73 7.98
CA VAL A 115 10.40 8.39 7.51
C VAL A 115 10.25 8.37 6.00
N LYS A 116 9.70 9.43 5.40
CA LYS A 116 9.62 9.55 3.93
C LYS A 116 11.00 9.56 3.28
N CYS A 117 11.93 10.34 3.82
CA CYS A 117 13.27 10.46 3.26
C CYS A 117 14.05 9.13 3.33
N VAL A 118 13.89 8.36 4.41
CA VAL A 118 14.68 7.14 4.66
C VAL A 118 14.05 5.90 4.02
N PHE A 119 12.73 5.80 3.99
CA PHE A 119 12.03 4.59 3.53
C PHE A 119 11.23 4.80 2.27
N VAL A 120 10.34 5.80 2.25
CA VAL A 120 9.42 6.02 1.14
C VAL A 120 10.17 6.36 -0.14
N LEU A 121 11.11 7.30 -0.11
CA LEU A 121 11.85 7.71 -1.30
C LEU A 121 12.70 6.57 -1.91
N PRO A 122 13.50 5.80 -1.14
CA PRO A 122 14.23 4.66 -1.70
C PRO A 122 13.32 3.54 -2.21
N VAL A 123 12.22 3.24 -1.52
CA VAL A 123 11.25 2.22 -1.96
C VAL A 123 10.53 2.66 -3.22
N SER A 124 10.05 3.91 -3.28
CA SER A 124 9.45 4.49 -4.49
C SER A 124 10.41 4.44 -5.67
N LEU A 125 11.69 4.75 -5.46
CA LEU A 125 12.72 4.64 -6.50
C LEU A 125 12.88 3.18 -6.96
N ALA A 126 12.97 2.22 -6.03
CA ALA A 126 13.07 0.81 -6.38
C ALA A 126 11.85 0.32 -7.20
N VAL A 127 10.63 0.68 -6.79
CA VAL A 127 9.40 0.32 -7.50
C VAL A 127 9.29 1.01 -8.86
N LEU A 128 9.80 2.24 -8.98
CA LEU A 128 9.85 2.95 -10.26
C LEU A 128 10.80 2.28 -11.26
N LEU A 129 11.93 1.77 -10.76
CA LEU A 129 12.99 1.20 -11.59
C LEU A 129 12.75 -0.27 -11.96
N ILE A 130 12.18 -1.05 -11.06
CA ILE A 130 11.99 -2.49 -11.25
C ILE A 130 10.63 -2.73 -11.93
N HIS A 131 10.64 -3.46 -13.04
CA HIS A 131 9.43 -3.80 -13.78
C HIS A 131 8.61 -4.90 -13.08
N ASN A 132 9.28 -5.89 -12.51
CA ASN A 132 8.68 -7.06 -11.87
C ASN A 132 8.77 -7.02 -10.34
N TRP A 133 7.80 -7.63 -9.67
CA TRP A 133 7.80 -7.68 -8.21
C TRP A 133 8.68 -8.81 -7.66
N VAL A 134 9.82 -8.47 -7.06
CA VAL A 134 10.81 -9.44 -6.54
C VAL A 134 10.84 -9.55 -5.00
N PHE A 135 10.13 -8.68 -4.28
CA PHE A 135 10.17 -8.64 -2.81
C PHE A 135 9.29 -9.70 -2.15
N GLY A 136 8.57 -10.53 -2.92
CA GLY A 136 7.69 -11.58 -2.42
C GLY A 136 6.30 -11.11 -1.99
N ALA A 137 5.42 -12.07 -1.64
CA ALA A 137 4.00 -11.81 -1.39
C ALA A 137 3.76 -10.83 -0.23
N THR A 138 4.39 -11.05 0.92
CA THR A 138 4.17 -10.22 2.13
C THR A 138 4.46 -8.73 1.87
N PHE A 139 5.58 -8.44 1.19
CA PHE A 139 5.95 -7.07 0.88
C PHE A 139 5.06 -6.45 -0.20
N CYS A 140 4.39 -7.25 -1.05
CA CYS A 140 3.44 -6.77 -2.06
C CYS A 140 2.28 -6.00 -1.43
N TYR A 141 1.82 -6.47 -0.26
CA TYR A 141 0.75 -5.82 0.49
C TYR A 141 1.28 -4.72 1.42
N LEU A 142 2.44 -4.94 2.06
CA LEU A 142 2.96 -4.04 3.09
C LEU A 142 3.66 -2.79 2.55
N LEU A 143 4.43 -2.89 1.46
CA LEU A 143 5.21 -1.75 0.95
C LEU A 143 4.35 -0.59 0.46
N PRO A 144 3.24 -0.81 -0.29
CA PRO A 144 2.33 0.29 -0.64
C PRO A 144 1.75 0.98 0.60
N MET A 145 1.35 0.19 1.60
CA MET A 145 0.83 0.76 2.85
C MET A 145 1.87 1.61 3.58
N LEU A 146 3.11 1.12 3.66
CA LEU A 146 4.22 1.82 4.30
C LEU A 146 4.62 3.09 3.53
N GLN A 147 4.45 3.11 2.21
CA GLN A 147 4.72 4.26 1.36
C GLN A 147 3.69 5.38 1.57
N ASP A 148 2.40 5.02 1.64
CA ASP A 148 1.30 5.99 1.70
C ASP A 148 0.94 6.45 3.11
N MET A 149 1.12 5.61 4.13
CA MET A 149 0.80 5.96 5.52
C MET A 149 1.50 7.26 5.98
N PRO A 150 2.81 7.48 5.78
CA PRO A 150 3.47 8.73 6.14
C PRO A 150 2.94 9.96 5.39
N LEU A 151 2.47 9.79 4.15
CA LEU A 151 1.87 10.89 3.37
C LEU A 151 0.56 11.34 4.03
N HIS A 152 -0.30 10.40 4.41
CA HIS A 152 -1.54 10.71 5.14
C HIS A 152 -1.27 11.32 6.52
N VAL A 153 -0.28 10.82 7.26
CA VAL A 153 0.13 11.40 8.56
C VAL A 153 0.53 12.86 8.41
N THR A 154 1.33 13.21 7.39
CA THR A 154 1.72 14.60 7.12
C THR A 154 0.51 15.46 6.79
N THR A 155 -0.35 15.04 5.86
CA THR A 155 -1.53 15.81 5.45
C THR A 155 -2.48 16.06 6.62
N LEU A 156 -2.79 15.02 7.41
CA LEU A 156 -3.65 15.16 8.59
C LEU A 156 -3.01 16.04 9.67
N THR A 157 -1.69 15.96 9.84
CA THR A 157 -0.96 16.85 10.78
C THR A 157 -1.03 18.31 10.33
N LEU A 158 -0.90 18.59 9.02
CA LEU A 158 -1.03 19.95 8.47
C LEU A 158 -2.44 20.52 8.67
N VAL A 159 -3.48 19.69 8.46
CA VAL A 159 -4.87 20.07 8.77
C VAL A 159 -5.03 20.41 10.25
N MET A 160 -4.48 19.60 11.15
CA MET A 160 -4.52 19.87 12.59
C MET A 160 -3.81 21.17 12.97
N ILE A 161 -2.66 21.47 12.34
CA ILE A 161 -1.93 22.73 12.53
C ILE A 161 -2.79 23.91 12.05
N ALA A 162 -3.43 23.79 10.88
CA ALA A 162 -4.31 24.82 10.34
C ALA A 162 -5.50 25.09 11.27
N VAL A 163 -6.12 24.03 11.80
CA VAL A 163 -7.22 24.11 12.76
C VAL A 163 -6.78 24.75 14.08
N ASP A 164 -5.62 24.40 14.63
CA ASP A 164 -5.09 25.04 15.86
C ASP A 164 -4.89 26.55 15.65
N ARG A 165 -4.29 26.94 14.50
CA ARG A 165 -4.09 28.36 14.17
C ARG A 165 -5.41 29.10 14.01
N HIS A 166 -6.37 28.51 13.32
CA HIS A 166 -7.70 29.09 13.15
C HIS A 166 -8.42 29.28 14.50
N ARG A 167 -8.38 28.27 15.37
CA ARG A 167 -8.97 28.36 16.71
C ARG A 167 -8.29 29.39 17.60
N LYS A 168 -6.97 29.56 17.50
CA LYS A 168 -6.23 30.58 18.27
C LYS A 168 -6.69 31.99 17.94
N ILE A 169 -6.98 32.27 16.67
CA ILE A 169 -7.45 33.58 16.21
C ILE A 169 -8.86 33.87 16.75
N LEU A 170 -9.77 32.90 16.70
CA LEU A 170 -11.16 33.09 17.12
C LEU A 170 -11.39 32.96 18.63
N HIS A 171 -10.63 32.12 19.31
CA HIS A 171 -10.85 31.75 20.72
C HIS A 171 -9.53 31.65 21.51
N PRO A 172 -8.90 32.79 21.83
CA PRO A 172 -7.57 32.83 22.46
C PRO A 172 -7.50 32.19 23.86
N MET A 173 -8.63 32.06 24.56
CA MET A 173 -8.70 31.53 25.94
C MET A 173 -8.96 30.02 26.04
N ARG A 174 -9.16 29.31 24.92
CA ARG A 174 -9.55 27.89 24.96
C ARG A 174 -8.33 26.97 25.12
N LYS A 175 -8.40 26.00 26.04
CA LYS A 175 -7.34 25.00 26.25
C LYS A 175 -7.05 24.23 24.96
N ARG A 176 -5.75 24.08 24.65
CA ARG A 176 -5.23 23.33 23.51
C ARG A 176 -5.15 21.83 23.81
N PHE A 177 -5.31 21.01 22.77
CA PHE A 177 -5.10 19.57 22.88
C PHE A 177 -3.61 19.26 22.99
N SER A 178 -3.26 18.20 23.74
CA SER A 178 -1.87 17.75 23.86
C SER A 178 -1.38 17.23 22.50
N GLY A 179 -0.21 17.70 22.05
CA GLY A 179 0.37 17.30 20.76
C GLY A 179 0.52 15.78 20.61
N GLY A 180 0.90 15.07 21.68
CA GLY A 180 1.04 13.61 21.64
C GLY A 180 -0.28 12.87 21.44
N VAL A 181 -1.37 13.38 22.01
CA VAL A 181 -2.72 12.81 21.81
C VAL A 181 -3.18 13.03 20.37
N CYS A 182 -2.96 14.23 19.82
CA CYS A 182 -3.26 14.50 18.42
C CYS A 182 -2.44 13.63 17.48
N SER A 183 -1.15 13.43 17.75
CA SER A 183 -0.30 12.53 16.97
C SER A 183 -0.88 11.11 16.96
N PHE A 184 -1.23 10.55 18.13
CA PHE A 184 -1.82 9.21 18.20
C PHE A 184 -3.07 9.06 17.30
N PHE A 185 -3.99 10.02 17.35
CA PHE A 185 -5.18 10.00 16.50
C PHE A 185 -4.87 10.16 15.01
N VAL A 186 -3.87 10.98 14.66
CA VAL A 186 -3.42 11.12 13.27
C VAL A 186 -2.86 9.81 12.72
N TRP A 187 -2.04 9.11 13.51
CA TRP A 187 -1.48 7.81 13.11
C TRP A 187 -2.58 6.75 12.97
N LEU A 188 -3.55 6.72 13.89
CA LEU A 188 -4.70 5.82 13.79
C LEU A 188 -5.57 6.12 12.56
N ALA A 189 -5.88 7.39 12.30
CA ALA A 189 -6.65 7.80 11.15
C ALA A 189 -5.94 7.48 9.82
N ALA A 190 -4.62 7.70 9.75
CA ALA A 190 -3.82 7.32 8.58
C ALA A 190 -3.86 5.81 8.33
N LEU A 191 -3.76 4.98 9.39
CA LEU A 191 -3.85 3.53 9.27
C LEU A 191 -5.22 3.09 8.71
N LEU A 192 -6.30 3.70 9.18
CA LEU A 192 -7.65 3.39 8.69
C LEU A 192 -7.84 3.75 7.21
N VAL A 193 -7.24 4.86 6.76
CA VAL A 193 -7.29 5.28 5.35
C VAL A 193 -6.52 4.32 4.44
N VAL A 194 -5.42 3.74 4.93
CA VAL A 194 -4.55 2.84 4.17
C VAL A 194 -4.97 1.36 4.28
N MET A 195 -5.81 1.01 5.26
CA MET A 195 -6.34 -0.34 5.46
C MET A 195 -6.95 -1.02 4.21
N PRO A 196 -7.65 -0.33 3.27
CA PRO A 196 -8.21 -1.02 2.11
C PRO A 196 -7.19 -1.43 1.04
N TYR A 197 -5.91 -1.00 1.12
CA TYR A 197 -4.89 -1.33 0.11
C TYR A 197 -4.71 -2.84 -0.14
N PRO A 198 -4.63 -3.71 0.88
CA PRO A 198 -4.48 -5.15 0.68
C PRO A 198 -5.70 -5.80 0.04
N ILE A 199 -6.89 -5.19 0.13
CA ILE A 199 -8.12 -5.71 -0.48
C ILE A 199 -8.05 -5.56 -2.00
N TYR A 200 -7.47 -4.46 -2.49
CA TYR A 200 -7.38 -4.14 -3.92
C TYR A 200 -6.05 -4.58 -4.57
N THR A 201 -5.12 -5.13 -3.80
CA THR A 201 -3.82 -5.60 -4.33
C THR A 201 -3.87 -7.10 -4.49
N THR A 202 -3.57 -7.62 -5.68
CA THR A 202 -3.47 -9.07 -5.92
C THR A 202 -2.03 -9.44 -6.24
N TYR A 203 -1.47 -10.41 -5.51
CA TYR A 203 -0.14 -10.95 -5.77
C TYR A 203 -0.23 -12.17 -6.69
N LEU A 204 0.52 -12.16 -7.79
CA LEU A 204 0.60 -13.24 -8.77
C LEU A 204 2.03 -13.79 -8.79
N ASP A 205 2.22 -15.05 -8.39
CA ASP A 205 3.51 -15.72 -8.47
C ASP A 205 3.69 -16.43 -9.81
N LEU A 206 4.58 -15.89 -10.65
CA LEU A 206 4.95 -16.48 -11.95
C LEU A 206 6.24 -17.31 -11.88
N GLY A 207 6.92 -17.33 -10.73
CA GLY A 207 8.25 -17.91 -10.51
C GLY A 207 8.26 -19.22 -9.72
N GLY A 208 7.09 -19.74 -9.35
CA GLY A 208 6.93 -21.06 -8.73
C GLY A 208 7.08 -22.19 -9.74
N SER A 209 8.13 -23.00 -9.58
CA SER A 209 8.14 -24.38 -10.03
C SER A 209 6.94 -25.11 -9.41
N ASP A 210 6.31 -25.99 -10.19
CA ASP A 210 5.07 -26.70 -9.86
C ASP A 210 4.86 -27.00 -8.36
N GLY A 211 3.70 -26.57 -7.85
CA GLY A 211 3.06 -27.14 -6.66
C GLY A 211 3.57 -26.66 -5.30
N SER A 212 3.03 -25.54 -4.79
CA SER A 212 2.70 -25.42 -3.36
C SER A 212 1.89 -24.14 -3.08
N CYS A 213 0.63 -24.11 -3.51
CA CYS A 213 -0.41 -23.67 -2.59
C CYS A 213 -1.12 -24.94 -2.15
N THR A 214 -0.73 -25.48 -1.00
CA THR A 214 -1.60 -26.36 -0.22
C THR A 214 -2.81 -25.53 0.19
N ASP A 215 -3.81 -25.44 -0.67
CA ASP A 215 -5.17 -25.22 -0.20
C ASP A 215 -5.60 -26.52 0.46
N SER A 216 -5.78 -26.45 1.77
CA SER A 216 -6.51 -27.46 2.52
C SER A 216 -7.95 -27.44 2.06
N GLN A 217 -8.26 -28.13 0.97
CA GLN A 217 -9.58 -28.73 0.81
C GLN A 217 -9.42 -30.22 1.14
N ALA A 218 -9.61 -30.54 2.42
CA ALA A 218 -10.04 -31.87 2.78
C ALA A 218 -11.42 -32.06 2.15
N ASP A 219 -11.49 -32.65 0.96
CA ASP A 219 -12.71 -33.27 0.49
C ASP A 219 -12.50 -34.78 0.41
N SER A 220 -13.37 -35.49 1.10
CA SER A 220 -13.29 -36.90 1.42
C SER A 220 -13.80 -37.71 0.25
N THR A 221 -13.01 -37.91 -0.79
CA THR A 221 -13.24 -39.05 -1.72
C THR A 221 -11.92 -39.51 -2.31
N GLY A 222 -11.57 -40.76 -2.02
CA GLY A 222 -10.47 -41.44 -2.67
C GLY A 222 -10.65 -41.52 -4.17
N ASN A 223 -9.50 -41.62 -4.85
CA ASN A 223 -9.29 -41.92 -6.26
C ASN A 223 -9.22 -40.69 -7.20
N ARG A 224 -8.01 -40.41 -7.69
CA ARG A 224 -7.80 -40.05 -9.11
C ARG A 224 -6.32 -40.07 -9.52
N ASN A 225 -6.08 -40.72 -10.66
CA ASN A 225 -4.83 -40.79 -11.42
C ASN A 225 -4.27 -39.40 -11.77
N PRO A 226 -2.93 -39.27 -11.96
CA PRO A 226 -2.34 -38.04 -12.46
C PRO A 226 -2.70 -37.83 -13.94
N VAL A 227 -3.35 -36.70 -14.25
CA VAL A 227 -3.62 -36.25 -15.62
C VAL A 227 -2.34 -35.64 -16.19
N ASN A 228 -1.55 -36.48 -16.87
CA ASN A 228 -0.45 -36.08 -17.75
C ASN A 228 -0.99 -35.47 -19.05
N GLY A 229 -1.56 -34.26 -18.96
CA GLY A 229 -2.24 -33.60 -20.09
C GLY A 229 -1.39 -32.58 -20.87
N GLY A 230 -0.24 -32.14 -20.35
CA GLY A 230 0.49 -30.98 -20.88
C GLY A 230 1.82 -31.27 -21.59
N GLU A 231 2.40 -32.46 -21.41
CA GLU A 231 3.77 -32.75 -21.88
C GLU A 231 3.88 -33.19 -23.34
N ASN A 232 2.79 -33.66 -23.96
CA ASN A 232 2.86 -34.23 -25.31
C ASN A 232 2.79 -33.20 -26.46
N LEU A 233 2.22 -32.01 -26.27
CA LEU A 233 2.18 -30.98 -27.33
C LEU A 233 3.49 -30.22 -27.54
N ARG A 234 4.43 -30.31 -26.57
CA ARG A 234 5.69 -29.57 -26.62
C ARG A 234 6.75 -30.22 -27.53
N LYS A 235 6.50 -31.44 -28.00
CA LYS A 235 7.44 -32.21 -28.85
C LYS A 235 7.15 -32.14 -30.36
N LEU A 236 6.07 -31.48 -30.80
CA LEU A 236 5.76 -31.39 -32.23
C LEU A 236 6.38 -30.15 -32.91
N PRO A 237 6.94 -30.31 -34.13
CA PRO A 237 7.49 -29.22 -34.92
C PRO A 237 6.40 -28.18 -35.28
N ALA A 238 6.83 -26.93 -35.48
CA ALA A 238 5.97 -25.74 -35.49
C ALA A 238 4.86 -25.75 -36.57
N ASP A 239 5.03 -26.48 -37.67
CA ASP A 239 4.05 -26.61 -38.76
C ASP A 239 2.81 -27.44 -38.34
N GLU A 240 2.99 -28.41 -37.45
CA GLU A 240 1.89 -29.30 -37.03
C GLU A 240 1.01 -28.67 -35.95
N ARG A 241 1.55 -27.70 -35.20
CA ARG A 241 0.82 -26.94 -34.16
C ARG A 241 -0.23 -25.99 -34.76
N ASP A 242 0.03 -25.38 -35.91
CA ASP A 242 -0.93 -24.45 -36.54
C ASP A 242 -2.17 -25.19 -37.05
N LYS A 243 -2.01 -26.44 -37.50
CA LYS A 243 -3.12 -27.30 -37.94
C LYS A 243 -3.98 -27.77 -36.77
N THR A 244 -3.36 -28.18 -35.65
CA THR A 244 -4.10 -28.61 -34.46
C THR A 244 -4.83 -27.45 -33.77
N LEU A 245 -4.33 -26.21 -33.90
CA LEU A 245 -4.98 -25.03 -33.35
C LEU A 245 -6.24 -24.66 -34.14
N LYS A 246 -6.21 -24.79 -35.47
CA LYS A 246 -7.37 -24.49 -36.34
C LYS A 246 -8.51 -25.49 -36.19
N GLU A 247 -8.20 -26.74 -35.87
CA GLU A 247 -9.22 -27.80 -35.68
C GLU A 247 -9.93 -27.74 -34.32
N LYS A 248 -9.37 -27.01 -33.34
CA LYS A 248 -9.95 -26.86 -31.98
C LYS A 248 -10.75 -25.56 -31.78
N ILE A 249 -10.77 -24.67 -32.78
CA ILE A 249 -11.49 -23.38 -32.75
C ILE A 249 -12.81 -23.43 -33.55
N LEU A 250 -13.10 -24.55 -34.22
CA LEU A 250 -14.40 -24.91 -34.80
C LEU A 250 -15.09 -25.98 -33.94
#